data_AF-A0A953DYV0-F1
#
_entry.id   AF-A0A953DYV0-F1
#
_cell.length_a   1.000
_cell.length_b   1.000
_cell.length_c   1.000
_cell.angle_alpha   90.00
_cell.angle_beta   90.00
_cell.angle_gamma   90.00
#
_symmetry.space_group_name_H-M   'P 1'
#
loop_
_entity.id
_entity.type
_entity.pdbx_description
1 polymer ?
#
loop_
_entity_poly.entity_id
_entity_poly.type
_entity_poly.pdbx_seq_one_letter_code
_entity_poly.pdbx_strand_id
1 'polypeptide(L)'
;MSRDLYISLDVEADGPIPGPTGWGYSMLSLGACVAGSMDGGGFHRVDPRATTFYCELQPISDDVVPDALRVCEKALSMPREELRRHGRPPREAMSDFVRWVEQAERRYEGRAVAVGWPSAWDFGTWVFWYLMRFVGRSPFSHGQHRDIRDVAAALMGRPIRGMTKRTLPRALLPDARHTHNALDDAVEQAELFANVMTCRFTGAAESSG
;
A
#
# COMPACT_ATOMS: atom_id res chain seq x y z
N MET A 1 -14.23 -15.31 16.01
CA MET A 1 -14.13 -15.41 14.54
C MET A 1 -12.95 -14.56 14.11
N SER A 2 -12.08 -15.04 13.21
CA SER A 2 -10.97 -14.22 12.71
C SER A 2 -11.53 -13.11 11.82
N ARG A 3 -11.33 -11.86 12.20
CA ARG A 3 -11.64 -10.67 11.40
C ARG A 3 -10.38 -10.26 10.64
N ASP A 4 -10.52 -9.97 9.35
CA ASP A 4 -9.44 -9.38 8.56
C ASP A 4 -9.47 -7.86 8.74
N LEU A 5 -8.30 -7.24 8.89
CA LEU A 5 -8.10 -5.80 8.93
C LEU A 5 -7.26 -5.38 7.72
N TYR A 6 -7.89 -4.71 6.76
CA TYR A 6 -7.22 -4.30 5.53
C TYR A 6 -6.47 -2.99 5.71
N ILE A 7 -5.17 -3.03 5.45
CA ILE A 7 -4.26 -1.90 5.56
C ILE A 7 -3.73 -1.58 4.16
N SER A 8 -4.14 -0.45 3.62
CA SER A 8 -3.63 0.09 2.36
C SER A 8 -2.21 0.59 2.57
N LEU A 9 -1.30 0.21 1.68
CA LEU A 9 0.12 0.59 1.68
C LEU A 9 0.49 1.21 0.34
N ASP A 10 1.31 2.25 0.38
CA ASP A 10 1.93 2.87 -0.80
C ASP A 10 3.35 3.30 -0.46
N VAL A 11 4.27 3.20 -1.43
CA VAL A 11 5.68 3.53 -1.26
C VAL A 11 6.17 4.44 -2.38
N GLU A 12 6.99 5.42 -2.00
CA GLU A 12 7.80 6.17 -2.95
C GLU A 12 9.25 5.66 -2.86
N ALA A 13 9.84 5.31 -3.99
CA ALA A 13 11.16 4.71 -4.06
C ALA A 13 11.99 5.27 -5.22
N ASP A 14 13.31 5.32 -5.02
CA ASP A 14 14.24 5.90 -5.98
C ASP A 14 14.69 4.93 -7.11
N GLY A 15 13.97 3.81 -7.29
CA GLY A 15 14.19 2.87 -8.37
C GLY A 15 13.32 1.60 -8.33
N PRO A 16 13.67 0.56 -9.10
CA PRO A 16 12.85 -0.65 -9.33
C PRO A 16 12.72 -1.63 -8.15
N ILE A 17 13.79 -1.90 -7.41
CA ILE A 17 13.78 -2.90 -6.33
C ILE A 17 14.77 -2.52 -5.24
N PRO A 18 14.53 -2.88 -3.97
CA PRO A 18 15.55 -2.77 -2.95
C PRO A 18 16.64 -3.80 -3.17
N GLY A 19 17.84 -3.51 -2.66
CA GLY A 19 18.95 -4.46 -2.72
C GLY A 19 19.91 -4.30 -1.56
N PRO A 20 20.72 -5.34 -1.28
CA PRO A 20 21.77 -5.27 -0.28
C PRO A 20 22.87 -4.29 -0.72
N THR A 21 23.77 -3.98 0.22
CA THR A 21 24.92 -3.11 -0.02
C THR A 21 25.73 -3.60 -1.23
N GLY A 22 25.78 -2.80 -2.30
CA GLY A 22 26.53 -3.07 -3.53
C GLY A 22 25.72 -2.91 -4.81
N TRP A 23 24.40 -3.07 -4.77
CA TRP A 23 23.48 -2.74 -5.85
C TRP A 23 22.03 -2.78 -5.34
N GLY A 24 21.23 -1.76 -5.66
CA GLY A 24 19.81 -1.69 -5.32
C GLY A 24 19.37 -0.31 -4.85
N TYR A 25 18.06 -0.09 -4.78
CA TYR A 25 17.46 1.22 -4.59
C TYR A 25 16.88 1.38 -3.18
N SER A 26 16.43 2.59 -2.85
CA SER A 26 15.91 2.97 -1.54
C SER A 26 14.42 3.31 -1.58
N MET A 27 13.70 2.87 -0.56
CA MET A 27 12.37 3.37 -0.23
C MET A 27 12.56 4.71 0.48
N LEU A 28 12.01 5.78 -0.09
CA LEU A 28 12.14 7.14 0.43
C LEU A 28 10.97 7.52 1.34
N SER A 29 9.77 7.00 1.07
CA SER A 29 8.65 7.15 1.99
C SER A 29 7.71 5.93 2.00
N LEU A 30 7.02 5.75 3.12
CA LEU A 30 5.99 4.73 3.31
C LEU A 30 4.74 5.40 3.89
N GLY A 31 3.63 5.25 3.19
CA GLY A 31 2.29 5.62 3.65
C GLY A 31 1.46 4.38 3.92
N ALA A 32 0.66 4.43 4.99
CA ALA A 32 -0.29 3.38 5.30
C ALA A 32 -1.54 3.91 5.97
N CYS A 33 -2.67 3.27 5.72
CA CYS A 33 -3.91 3.54 6.43
C CYS A 33 -4.85 2.34 6.49
N VAL A 34 -5.77 2.34 7.46
CA VAL A 34 -6.80 1.30 7.59
C VAL A 34 -7.94 1.58 6.59
N ALA A 35 -8.18 0.65 5.67
CA ALA A 35 -9.25 0.77 4.68
C ALA A 35 -10.61 0.22 5.18
N GLY A 36 -10.56 -0.79 6.04
CA GLY A 36 -11.75 -1.44 6.56
C GLY A 36 -11.44 -2.82 7.14
N SER A 37 -12.49 -3.52 7.55
CA SER A 37 -12.39 -4.88 8.08
C SER A 37 -13.40 -5.81 7.43
N MET A 38 -13.13 -7.12 7.41
CA MET A 38 -14.08 -8.13 6.95
C MET A 38 -14.26 -9.22 7.99
N ASP A 39 -15.51 -9.60 8.21
CA ASP A 39 -15.91 -10.75 9.03
C ASP A 39 -17.09 -11.47 8.37
N GLY A 40 -17.72 -12.40 9.10
CA GLY A 40 -18.87 -13.17 8.59
C GLY A 40 -20.08 -12.33 8.19
N GLY A 41 -20.16 -11.06 8.60
CA GLY A 41 -21.21 -10.11 8.21
C GLY A 41 -20.89 -9.32 6.93
N GLY A 42 -19.67 -9.45 6.39
CA GLY A 42 -19.21 -8.74 5.20
C GLY A 42 -18.13 -7.69 5.47
N PHE A 43 -17.93 -6.79 4.51
CA PHE A 43 -16.94 -5.73 4.58
C PHE A 43 -17.52 -4.50 5.30
N HIS A 44 -16.78 -4.01 6.31
CA HIS A 44 -17.08 -2.81 7.08
C HIS A 44 -16.04 -1.73 6.76
N ARG A 45 -16.48 -0.64 6.14
CA ARG A 45 -15.61 0.49 5.78
C ARG A 45 -15.14 1.24 7.01
N VAL A 46 -13.89 1.69 6.98
CA VAL A 46 -13.33 2.64 7.93
C VAL A 46 -13.00 3.93 7.17
N ASP A 47 -13.11 5.09 7.82
CA ASP A 47 -12.54 6.33 7.28
C ASP A 47 -11.01 6.18 7.20
N PRO A 48 -10.40 6.16 6.00
CA PRO A 48 -8.97 5.92 5.85
C PRO A 48 -8.10 7.00 6.51
N ARG A 49 -8.64 8.20 6.79
CA ARG A 49 -7.90 9.24 7.51
C ARG A 49 -7.94 9.07 9.04
N ALA A 50 -8.75 8.16 9.58
CA ALA A 50 -8.89 7.97 11.02
C ALA A 50 -7.71 7.25 11.67
N THR A 51 -7.03 6.36 10.94
CA THR A 51 -5.84 5.63 11.42
C THR A 51 -4.81 5.54 10.30
N THR A 52 -3.80 6.39 10.37
CA THR A 52 -2.76 6.55 9.36
C THR A 52 -1.35 6.36 9.93
N PHE A 53 -0.40 6.04 9.06
CA PHE A 53 1.03 6.03 9.33
C PHE A 53 1.76 6.62 8.14
N TYR A 54 2.79 7.42 8.42
CA TYR A 54 3.65 7.99 7.40
C TYR A 54 5.08 8.10 7.93
N CYS A 55 6.04 7.81 7.08
CA CYS A 55 7.43 8.15 7.34
C CYS A 55 8.20 8.42 6.05
N GLU A 56 9.23 9.25 6.16
CA GLU A 56 10.29 9.40 5.17
C GLU A 56 11.59 8.80 5.73
N LEU A 57 12.29 8.02 4.93
CA LEU A 57 13.39 7.15 5.37
C LEU A 57 14.73 7.64 4.84
N GLN A 58 15.80 7.35 5.61
CA GLN A 58 17.16 7.48 5.08
C GLN A 58 17.36 6.46 3.96
N PRO A 59 17.89 6.87 2.79
CA PRO A 59 18.20 5.93 1.72
C PRO A 59 19.31 4.96 2.17
N ILE A 60 19.27 3.75 1.61
CA ILE A 60 20.15 2.64 2.00
C ILE A 60 21.22 2.34 0.94
N SER A 61 21.22 3.09 -0.15
CA SER A 61 22.09 2.92 -1.31
C SER A 61 22.45 4.27 -1.95
N ASP A 62 23.51 4.27 -2.75
CA ASP A 62 23.87 5.38 -3.63
C ASP A 62 23.18 5.28 -5.00
N ASP A 63 22.70 4.10 -5.40
CA ASP A 63 21.99 3.93 -6.66
C ASP A 63 20.68 4.72 -6.67
N VAL A 64 20.39 5.34 -7.81
CA VAL A 64 19.19 6.10 -8.04
C VAL A 64 18.83 6.10 -9.52
N VAL A 65 17.55 5.93 -9.83
CA VAL A 65 17.01 6.24 -11.15
C VAL A 65 16.60 7.71 -11.15
N PRO A 66 17.29 8.60 -11.90
CA PRO A 66 17.03 10.05 -11.82
C PRO A 66 15.58 10.45 -12.09
N ASP A 67 14.92 9.72 -13.00
CA ASP A 67 13.52 9.98 -13.33
C ASP A 67 12.56 9.57 -12.20
N ALA A 68 12.82 8.45 -11.51
CA ALA A 68 12.03 8.03 -10.36
C ALA A 68 12.21 9.04 -9.22
N LEU A 69 13.45 9.41 -8.91
CA LEU A 69 13.76 10.38 -7.86
C LEU A 69 13.02 11.71 -8.08
N ARG A 70 13.05 12.25 -9.30
CA ARG A 70 12.39 13.52 -9.63
C ARG A 70 10.88 13.49 -9.43
N VAL A 71 10.25 12.32 -9.54
CA VAL A 71 8.82 12.17 -9.25
C VAL A 71 8.61 12.18 -7.73
N CYS A 72 9.34 11.33 -6.99
CA CYS A 72 9.22 11.24 -5.54
C CYS A 72 9.52 12.57 -4.82
N GLU A 73 10.59 13.27 -5.21
CA GLU A 73 11.02 14.52 -4.56
C GLU A 73 9.99 15.66 -4.63
N LYS A 74 8.99 15.57 -5.52
CA LYS A 74 7.91 16.58 -5.58
C LYS A 74 7.01 16.56 -4.35
N ALA A 75 6.94 15.43 -3.66
CA ALA A 75 6.00 15.21 -2.56
C ALA A 75 6.69 14.83 -1.24
N LEU A 76 8.00 14.57 -1.27
CA LEU A 76 8.84 14.44 -0.08
C LEU A 76 9.01 15.81 0.60
N SER A 77 9.13 15.79 1.92
CA SER A 77 9.35 16.99 2.74
C SER A 77 10.73 17.62 2.52
N MET A 78 11.69 16.83 2.05
CA MET A 78 13.04 17.26 1.76
C MET A 78 13.68 16.44 0.63
N PRO A 79 14.71 16.98 -0.04
CA PRO A 79 15.46 16.25 -1.07
C PRO A 79 16.11 14.98 -0.51
N ARG A 80 16.39 14.01 -1.39
CA ARG A 80 17.02 12.74 -0.98
C ARG A 80 18.36 12.91 -0.27
N GLU A 81 19.15 13.91 -0.65
CA GLU A 81 20.43 14.19 0.01
C GLU A 81 20.23 14.66 1.46
N GLU A 82 19.15 15.38 1.74
CA GLU A 82 18.79 15.77 3.11
C GLU A 82 18.17 14.58 3.87
N LEU A 83 17.39 13.72 3.20
CA LEU A 83 16.90 12.47 3.79
C LEU A 83 18.03 11.57 4.29
N ARG A 84 19.21 11.58 3.67
CA ARG A 84 20.39 10.85 4.17
C ARG A 84 20.76 11.24 5.59
N ARG A 85 20.52 12.49 5.98
CA ARG A 85 20.93 13.05 7.27
C ARG A 85 19.76 13.11 8.25
N HIS A 86 18.58 13.43 7.74
CA HIS A 86 17.42 13.82 8.54
C HIS A 86 16.23 12.88 8.40
N GLY A 87 16.24 12.00 7.40
CA GLY A 87 15.25 10.93 7.27
C GLY A 87 15.31 9.97 8.44
N ARG A 88 14.26 9.17 8.62
CA ARG A 88 14.21 8.18 9.69
C ARG A 88 15.09 6.97 9.36
N PRO A 89 15.96 6.50 10.29
CA PRO A 89 16.73 5.29 10.06
C PRO A 89 15.79 4.11 9.72
N PRO A 90 16.05 3.32 8.66
CA PRO A 90 15.13 2.27 8.22
C PRO A 90 14.75 1.27 9.31
N ARG A 91 15.69 0.90 10.18
CA ARG A 91 15.39 0.04 11.34
C ARG A 91 14.35 0.63 12.27
N GLU A 92 14.44 1.91 12.57
CA GLU A 92 13.50 2.59 13.45
C GLU A 92 12.15 2.78 12.76
N ALA A 93 12.15 3.26 11.52
CA ALA A 93 10.93 3.46 10.72
C ALA A 93 10.12 2.16 10.59
N MET A 94 10.77 1.04 10.26
CA MET A 94 10.08 -0.24 10.12
C MET A 94 9.65 -0.83 11.47
N SER A 95 10.41 -0.62 12.54
CA SER A 95 10.00 -1.05 13.89
C SER A 95 8.76 -0.28 14.36
N ASP A 96 8.69 1.01 14.05
CA ASP A 96 7.53 1.86 14.32
C ASP A 96 6.32 1.42 13.50
N PHE A 97 6.51 1.15 12.21
CA PHE A 97 5.45 0.66 11.35
C PHE A 97 4.85 -0.65 11.88
N VAL A 98 5.69 -1.60 12.31
CA VAL A 98 5.22 -2.85 12.94
C VAL A 98 4.40 -2.57 14.19
N ARG A 99 4.89 -1.69 15.08
CA ARG A 99 4.15 -1.30 16.29
C ARG A 99 2.81 -0.65 15.96
N TRP A 100 2.77 0.18 14.93
CA TRP A 100 1.54 0.82 14.45
C TRP A 100 0.53 -0.21 13.91
N VAL A 101 0.98 -1.18 13.09
CA VAL A 101 0.10 -2.26 12.59
C VAL A 101 -0.48 -3.07 13.76
N GLU A 102 0.33 -3.45 14.74
CA GLU A 102 -0.12 -4.21 15.92
C GLU A 102 -1.09 -3.40 16.80
N GLN A 103 -0.91 -2.07 16.88
CA GLN A 103 -1.86 -1.18 17.54
C GLN A 103 -3.19 -1.13 16.78
N ALA A 104 -3.16 -1.09 15.45
CA ALA A 104 -4.35 -1.14 14.62
C ALA A 104 -5.08 -2.50 14.77
N GLU A 105 -4.35 -3.62 14.75
CA GLU A 105 -4.92 -4.97 14.98
C GLU A 105 -5.69 -5.04 16.31
N ARG A 106 -5.11 -4.47 17.39
CA ARG A 106 -5.79 -4.39 18.70
C ARG A 106 -7.00 -3.47 18.67
N ARG A 107 -6.90 -2.31 18.04
CA ARG A 107 -7.97 -1.30 17.98
C ARG A 107 -9.20 -1.79 17.22
N TYR A 108 -8.99 -2.52 16.13
CA TYR A 108 -10.06 -3.00 15.25
C TYR A 108 -10.40 -4.48 15.44
N GLU A 109 -9.76 -5.14 16.40
CA GLU A 109 -9.94 -6.55 16.75
C GLU A 109 -9.82 -7.48 15.52
N GLY A 110 -8.81 -7.25 14.69
CA GLY A 110 -8.61 -7.95 13.43
C GLY A 110 -7.14 -8.26 13.14
N ARG A 111 -6.89 -9.17 12.19
CA ARG A 111 -5.56 -9.53 11.71
C ARG A 111 -5.21 -8.74 10.46
N ALA A 112 -4.03 -8.15 10.44
CA ALA A 112 -3.61 -7.26 9.37
C ALA A 112 -3.43 -7.99 8.03
N VAL A 113 -4.02 -7.43 6.98
CA VAL A 113 -3.87 -7.84 5.58
C VAL A 113 -3.40 -6.63 4.79
N ALA A 114 -2.24 -6.71 4.16
CA ALA A 114 -1.71 -5.63 3.34
C ALA A 114 -2.55 -5.48 2.05
N VAL A 115 -2.75 -4.25 1.60
CA VAL A 115 -3.51 -3.93 0.39
C VAL A 115 -2.71 -2.96 -0.47
N GLY A 116 -2.66 -3.21 -1.77
CA GLY A 116 -1.91 -2.37 -2.72
C GLY A 116 -2.47 -2.42 -4.15
N TRP A 117 -2.08 -1.42 -4.96
CA TRP A 117 -2.33 -1.31 -6.40
C TRP A 117 -1.04 -0.80 -7.07
N PRO A 118 -0.08 -1.68 -7.43
CA PRO A 118 -0.11 -3.13 -7.24
C PRO A 118 0.56 -3.58 -5.93
N SER A 119 -0.08 -4.49 -5.20
CA SER A 119 0.44 -5.00 -3.92
C SER A 119 1.78 -5.73 -4.06
N ALA A 120 2.07 -6.32 -5.23
CA ALA A 120 3.37 -6.94 -5.49
C ALA A 120 4.53 -5.93 -5.46
N TRP A 121 4.26 -4.68 -5.81
CA TRP A 121 5.22 -3.58 -5.77
C TRP A 121 5.35 -3.04 -4.35
N ASP A 122 4.29 -2.45 -3.80
CA ASP A 122 4.34 -1.75 -2.50
C ASP A 122 4.66 -2.74 -1.38
N PHE A 123 3.82 -3.77 -1.23
CA PHE A 123 3.99 -4.74 -0.16
C PHE A 123 5.11 -5.74 -0.45
N GLY A 124 5.03 -6.47 -1.57
CA GLY A 124 5.93 -7.60 -1.83
C GLY A 124 7.39 -7.18 -2.04
N THR A 125 7.61 -6.17 -2.88
CA THR A 125 8.96 -5.73 -3.26
C THR A 125 9.57 -4.84 -2.20
N TRP A 126 8.85 -3.83 -1.71
CA TRP A 126 9.42 -2.81 -0.84
C TRP A 126 9.18 -3.08 0.64
N VAL A 127 7.93 -3.05 1.11
CA VAL A 127 7.62 -3.12 2.54
C VAL A 127 8.07 -4.46 3.13
N PHE A 128 7.76 -5.58 2.48
CA PHE A 128 8.13 -6.91 2.96
C PHE A 128 9.66 -7.09 3.01
N TRP A 129 10.38 -6.64 1.98
CA TRP A 129 11.84 -6.68 1.98
C TRP A 129 12.43 -5.85 3.13
N TYR A 130 11.93 -4.61 3.34
CA TYR A 130 12.38 -3.74 4.44
C TYR A 130 12.07 -4.34 5.81
N LEU A 131 10.89 -4.96 5.97
CA LEU A 131 10.51 -5.68 7.19
C LEU A 131 11.48 -6.83 7.48
N MET A 132 11.79 -7.67 6.47
CA MET A 132 12.75 -8.77 6.63
C MET A 132 14.15 -8.26 6.94
N ARG A 133 14.62 -7.25 6.21
CA ARG A 133 15.98 -6.72 6.36
C ARG A 133 16.20 -6.04 7.70
N PHE A 134 15.26 -5.22 8.14
CA PHE A 134 15.47 -4.30 9.25
C PHE A 134 14.78 -4.72 10.56
N VAL A 135 13.75 -5.55 10.50
CA VAL A 135 13.01 -6.02 11.69
C VAL A 135 13.09 -7.54 11.84
N GLY A 136 13.26 -8.29 10.75
CA GLY A 136 13.34 -9.75 10.75
C GLY A 136 11.99 -10.46 10.83
N ARG A 137 10.88 -9.71 10.78
CA ARG A 137 9.51 -10.26 10.75
C ARG A 137 8.53 -9.30 10.08
N SER A 138 7.40 -9.83 9.64
CA SER A 138 6.28 -9.07 9.06
C SER A 138 5.07 -9.17 9.98
N PRO A 139 4.32 -8.07 10.23
CA PRO A 139 3.06 -8.14 10.96
C PRO A 139 1.95 -8.76 10.09
N PHE A 140 2.17 -8.89 8.78
CA PHE A 140 1.25 -9.48 7.80
C PHE A 140 1.52 -10.99 7.57
N SER A 141 1.93 -11.74 8.60
CA SER A 141 2.29 -13.17 8.48
C SER A 141 3.31 -13.45 7.35
N HIS A 142 3.23 -14.60 6.69
CA HIS A 142 4.09 -14.99 5.55
C HIS A 142 3.75 -14.27 4.23
N GLY A 143 2.91 -13.22 4.25
CA GLY A 143 2.47 -12.51 3.05
C GLY A 143 0.95 -12.41 2.91
N GLN A 144 0.24 -12.11 4.00
CA GLN A 144 -1.20 -11.90 3.97
C GLN A 144 -1.49 -10.56 3.29
N HIS A 145 -1.90 -10.60 2.02
CA HIS A 145 -2.10 -9.41 1.20
C HIS A 145 -3.24 -9.57 0.17
N ARG A 146 -3.71 -8.45 -0.36
CA ARG A 146 -4.65 -8.36 -1.48
C ARG A 146 -4.18 -7.30 -2.47
N ASP A 147 -4.14 -7.67 -3.74
CA ASP A 147 -4.02 -6.70 -4.82
C ASP A 147 -5.42 -6.22 -5.22
N ILE A 148 -5.65 -4.91 -5.15
CA ILE A 148 -6.96 -4.33 -5.46
C ILE A 148 -7.33 -4.58 -6.94
N ARG A 149 -6.34 -4.61 -7.84
CA ARG A 149 -6.56 -4.90 -9.27
C ARG A 149 -7.08 -6.31 -9.47
N ASP A 150 -6.52 -7.27 -8.75
CA ASP A 150 -6.96 -8.67 -8.82
C ASP A 150 -8.39 -8.83 -8.29
N VAL A 151 -8.69 -8.20 -7.15
CA VAL A 151 -10.03 -8.22 -6.56
C VAL A 151 -11.04 -7.59 -7.54
N ALA A 152 -10.74 -6.41 -8.08
CA ALA A 152 -11.62 -5.74 -9.04
C ALA A 152 -11.80 -6.55 -10.33
N ALA A 153 -10.74 -7.15 -10.86
CA ALA A 153 -10.78 -7.99 -12.06
C ALA A 153 -11.69 -9.21 -11.87
N ALA A 154 -11.53 -9.90 -10.74
CA ALA A 154 -12.34 -11.07 -10.39
C ALA A 154 -13.82 -10.72 -10.23
N LEU A 155 -14.12 -9.64 -9.50
CA LEU A 155 -15.50 -9.21 -9.26
C LEU A 155 -16.20 -8.71 -10.55
N MET A 156 -15.45 -8.14 -11.50
CA MET A 156 -16.00 -7.69 -12.79
C MET A 156 -15.97 -8.76 -13.89
N GLY A 157 -15.34 -9.93 -13.66
CA GLY A 157 -15.14 -10.94 -14.70
C GLY A 157 -14.28 -10.47 -15.88
N ARG A 158 -13.25 -9.64 -15.63
CA ARG A 158 -12.42 -9.02 -16.69
C ARG A 158 -10.95 -9.50 -16.61
N PRO A 159 -10.25 -9.60 -17.76
CA PRO A 159 -8.81 -9.90 -17.76
C PRO A 159 -7.99 -8.80 -17.07
N ILE A 160 -7.03 -9.20 -16.22
CA ILE A 160 -6.17 -8.28 -15.44
C ILE A 160 -5.38 -7.30 -16.33
N ARG A 161 -4.96 -7.71 -17.53
CA ARG A 161 -4.18 -6.86 -18.45
C ARG A 161 -4.92 -5.57 -18.83
N GLY A 162 -6.25 -5.62 -18.86
CA GLY A 162 -7.10 -4.46 -19.16
C GLY A 162 -7.51 -3.64 -17.94
N MET A 163 -7.07 -4.01 -16.73
CA MET A 163 -7.49 -3.39 -15.48
C MET A 163 -6.50 -2.32 -15.05
N THR A 164 -6.83 -1.07 -15.36
CA THR A 164 -6.13 0.14 -14.91
C THR A 164 -7.12 1.05 -14.18
N LYS A 165 -6.62 2.02 -13.38
CA LYS A 165 -7.50 3.04 -12.76
C LYS A 165 -8.42 3.72 -13.81
N ARG A 166 -7.94 3.96 -15.04
CA ARG A 166 -8.71 4.60 -16.12
C ARG A 166 -9.86 3.75 -16.68
N THR A 167 -9.78 2.42 -16.54
CA THR A 167 -10.77 1.48 -17.10
C THR A 167 -11.78 1.00 -16.05
N LEU A 168 -11.63 1.43 -14.80
CA LEU A 168 -12.59 1.16 -13.73
C LEU A 168 -13.84 2.03 -13.94
N PRO A 169 -15.04 1.51 -13.57
CA PRO A 169 -16.23 2.33 -13.49
C PRO A 169 -15.99 3.57 -12.62
N ARG A 170 -16.47 4.73 -13.08
CA ARG A 170 -16.28 6.01 -12.36
C ARG A 170 -16.80 5.96 -10.92
N ALA A 171 -17.84 5.18 -10.65
CA ALA A 171 -18.41 4.99 -9.32
C ALA A 171 -17.46 4.32 -8.32
N LEU A 172 -16.37 3.68 -8.78
CA LEU A 172 -15.35 3.09 -7.90
C LEU A 172 -14.19 4.04 -7.64
N LEU A 173 -14.01 5.05 -8.50
CA LEU A 173 -12.87 5.94 -8.42
C LEU A 173 -13.04 6.92 -7.25
N PRO A 174 -12.02 7.04 -6.38
CA PRO A 174 -11.95 8.10 -5.39
C PRO A 174 -12.00 9.49 -6.03
N ASP A 175 -12.50 10.48 -5.29
CA ASP A 175 -12.45 11.88 -5.72
C ASP A 175 -11.04 12.49 -5.55
N ALA A 176 -10.25 11.94 -4.63
CA ALA A 176 -8.88 12.36 -4.37
C ALA A 176 -7.98 12.09 -5.59
N ARG A 177 -7.04 13.02 -5.84
CA ARG A 177 -6.06 12.89 -6.91
C ARG A 177 -4.79 12.22 -6.38
N HIS A 178 -4.18 11.39 -7.21
CA HIS A 178 -2.84 10.85 -6.98
C HIS A 178 -1.81 11.99 -6.90
N THR A 179 -1.01 12.00 -5.84
CA THR A 179 -0.11 13.12 -5.51
C THR A 179 1.37 12.78 -5.55
N HIS A 180 1.73 11.49 -5.58
CA HIS A 180 3.07 10.99 -5.27
C HIS A 180 3.51 11.21 -3.82
N ASN A 181 2.57 11.56 -2.92
CA ASN A 181 2.78 11.46 -1.48
C ASN A 181 2.22 10.10 -1.03
N ALA A 182 3.10 9.25 -0.52
CA ALA A 182 2.73 7.88 -0.15
C ALA A 182 1.53 7.78 0.81
N LEU A 183 1.33 8.73 1.73
CA LEU A 183 0.16 8.68 2.62
C LEU A 183 -1.12 9.04 1.87
N ASP A 184 -1.12 10.14 1.11
CA ASP A 184 -2.31 10.54 0.36
C ASP A 184 -2.70 9.48 -0.67
N ASP A 185 -1.72 8.83 -1.28
CA ASP A 185 -1.94 7.76 -2.25
C ASP A 185 -2.42 6.47 -1.59
N ALA A 186 -1.89 6.11 -0.42
CA ALA A 186 -2.43 5.02 0.39
C ALA A 186 -3.89 5.28 0.82
N VAL A 187 -4.26 6.54 1.12
CA VAL A 187 -5.63 6.94 1.46
C VAL A 187 -6.55 6.85 0.23
N GLU A 188 -6.17 7.41 -0.91
CA GLU A 188 -6.90 7.26 -2.18
C GLU A 188 -7.15 5.77 -2.48
N GLN A 189 -6.09 4.97 -2.36
CA GLN A 189 -6.12 3.53 -2.58
C GLN A 189 -7.07 2.80 -1.61
N ALA A 190 -7.11 3.19 -0.34
CA ALA A 190 -8.01 2.62 0.65
C ALA A 190 -9.49 2.89 0.31
N GLU A 191 -9.79 4.10 -0.17
CA GLU A 191 -11.13 4.46 -0.64
C GLU A 191 -11.52 3.60 -1.85
N LEU A 192 -10.61 3.44 -2.81
CA LEU A 192 -10.82 2.59 -3.97
C LEU A 192 -11.10 1.14 -3.56
N PHE A 193 -10.29 0.60 -2.65
CA PHE A 193 -10.49 -0.76 -2.13
C PHE A 193 -11.85 -0.90 -1.45
N ALA A 194 -12.23 0.02 -0.58
CA ALA A 194 -13.53 0.01 0.07
C ALA A 194 -14.69 0.09 -0.94
N ASN A 195 -14.56 0.89 -2.01
CA ASN A 195 -15.54 0.97 -3.08
C ASN A 195 -15.66 -0.37 -3.82
N VAL A 196 -14.53 -1.02 -4.15
CA VAL A 196 -14.51 -2.34 -4.80
C VAL A 196 -15.17 -3.40 -3.92
N MET A 197 -14.85 -3.42 -2.62
CA MET A 197 -15.35 -4.43 -1.67
C MET A 197 -16.84 -4.29 -1.33
N THR A 198 -17.39 -3.08 -1.49
CA THR A 198 -18.82 -2.81 -1.24
C THR A 198 -19.65 -2.79 -2.52
N CYS A 199 -19.02 -2.77 -3.69
CA CYS A 199 -19.73 -2.73 -4.96
C CYS A 199 -20.47 -4.06 -5.22
N ARG A 200 -21.76 -3.95 -5.56
CA ARG A 200 -22.53 -5.07 -6.09
C ARG A 200 -22.36 -5.12 -7.60
N PHE A 201 -21.50 -6.00 -8.06
CA PHE A 201 -21.43 -6.33 -9.48
C PHE A 201 -22.59 -7.26 -9.81
N THR A 202 -23.61 -6.75 -10.50
CA THR A 202 -24.61 -7.61 -11.14
C THR A 202 -23.88 -8.39 -12.22
N GLY A 203 -23.65 -9.68 -11.98
CA GLY A 203 -22.91 -10.53 -12.90
C GLY A 203 -23.52 -10.46 -14.30
N ALA A 204 -22.66 -10.28 -15.30
CA ALA A 204 -22.97 -10.58 -16.69
C ALA A 204 -23.22 -12.10 -16.79
N ALA A 205 -24.48 -12.49 -16.58
CA ALA A 205 -25.04 -13.78 -16.93
C ALA A 205 -26.29 -13.54 -17.80
N GLU A 206 -26.16 -12.69 -18.82
CA GLU A 206 -27.14 -12.59 -19.90
C GLU A 206 -26.41 -12.45 -21.25
N SER A 207 -26.05 -13.61 -21.81
CA SER A 207 -26.03 -13.94 -23.24
C SER A 207 -25.40 -15.35 -23.31
N SER A 208 -26.06 -16.39 -23.79
CA SER A 208 -26.83 -16.45 -25.03
C SER A 208 -27.79 -17.64 -25.02
N GLY A 209 -29.04 -17.40 -25.43
CA GLY A 209 -29.82 -18.39 -26.17
C GLY A 209 -29.36 -18.50 -27.62
#